data_AF-A0A401LP52-F1
#
_entry.id   AF-A0A401LP52-F1
#
_cell.length_a   1.000
_cell.length_b   1.000
_cell.length_c   1.000
_cell.angle_alpha   90.00
_cell.angle_beta   90.00
_cell.angle_gamma   90.00
#
_symmetry.space_group_name_H-M   'P 1'
#
loop_
_entity.id
_entity.type
_entity.pdbx_description
1 polymer ?
#
loop_
_entity_poly.entity_id
_entity_poly.type
_entity_poly.pdbx_seq_one_letter_code
_entity_poly.pdbx_strand_id
1 'polypeptide(L)'
;MKKIWIVLLAFSMLGASISANEPFFKRKKSKKKEVVEKEKTPYDKLFLSDHSKAEGFITVHKVKEKIYFELPLSLLRREMLLGSTVTEISDNKNAIIGSKPTEPIHFRFHKLNNKVCLSAIQTDNVSNDKDERLKAAIEMSNIDAILQAFDIAAYNNDSTAIVFEVTDFL
;
A
#
# COMPACT_ATOMS: atom_id res chain seq x y z
N MET A 1 30.87 14.87 -73.83
CA MET A 1 31.86 15.95 -73.62
C MET A 1 31.13 17.20 -73.12
N LYS A 2 31.46 17.59 -71.89
CA LYS A 2 31.17 18.79 -71.06
C LYS A 2 30.57 20.00 -71.84
N LYS A 3 29.47 20.65 -71.40
CA LYS A 3 29.38 21.78 -70.42
C LYS A 3 27.87 22.11 -70.21
N ILE A 4 27.25 21.97 -69.02
CA ILE A 4 27.09 22.93 -67.89
C ILE A 4 26.40 24.26 -68.33
N TRP A 5 25.08 24.40 -68.14
CA TRP A 5 24.33 25.01 -67.01
C TRP A 5 24.66 26.49 -66.72
N ILE A 6 23.68 27.37 -66.98
CA ILE A 6 23.54 28.68 -66.31
C ILE A 6 22.08 28.83 -65.86
N VAL A 7 21.97 29.25 -64.61
CA VAL A 7 20.81 29.42 -63.74
C VAL A 7 20.46 30.93 -63.69
N LEU A 8 19.25 31.26 -63.21
CA LEU A 8 18.73 32.61 -62.86
C LEU A 8 18.28 33.46 -64.08
N LEU A 9 17.19 34.23 -64.08
CA LEU A 9 16.51 34.98 -63.02
C LEU A 9 15.22 35.58 -63.65
N ALA A 10 14.20 35.85 -62.81
CA ALA A 10 13.11 36.83 -63.00
C ALA A 10 11.96 36.46 -63.98
N PHE A 11 10.72 36.91 -63.85
CA PHE A 11 9.88 37.55 -62.81
C PHE A 11 8.60 37.95 -63.56
N SER A 12 7.46 37.31 -63.30
CA SER A 12 6.14 37.97 -63.30
C SER A 12 5.12 36.97 -62.73
N MET A 13 4.62 37.16 -61.52
CA MET A 13 3.52 38.07 -61.17
C MET A 13 2.32 37.93 -62.11
N LEU A 14 1.31 37.16 -61.68
CA LEU A 14 -0.02 37.66 -61.30
C LEU A 14 -0.93 36.47 -60.94
N GLY A 15 -1.68 36.57 -59.84
CA GLY A 15 -2.81 35.68 -59.59
C GLY A 15 -3.03 35.36 -58.11
N ALA A 16 -3.73 36.26 -57.43
CA ALA A 16 -4.15 36.14 -56.05
C ALA A 16 -4.94 34.84 -55.77
N SER A 17 -4.63 34.21 -54.64
CA SER A 17 -5.38 33.14 -54.01
C SER A 17 -6.76 33.63 -53.56
N ILE A 18 -7.82 32.84 -53.77
CA ILE A 18 -8.93 32.62 -52.83
C ILE A 18 -9.65 31.30 -53.19
N SER A 19 -9.60 30.39 -52.20
CA SER A 19 -10.63 29.45 -51.76
C SER A 19 -11.43 28.60 -52.76
N ALA A 20 -11.19 27.28 -52.75
CA ALA A 20 -12.26 26.31 -52.53
C ALA A 20 -11.65 24.98 -52.06
N ASN A 21 -12.19 24.48 -50.96
CA ASN A 21 -11.76 23.32 -50.21
C ASN A 21 -12.72 22.15 -50.55
N GLU A 22 -12.22 21.02 -51.03
CA GLU A 22 -12.89 19.73 -50.87
C GLU A 22 -11.86 18.61 -50.62
N PRO A 23 -11.88 17.96 -49.43
CA PRO A 23 -10.99 16.86 -49.15
C PRO A 23 -11.59 15.54 -49.64
N PHE A 24 -10.79 14.81 -50.43
CA PHE A 24 -10.97 13.42 -50.80
C PHE A 24 -11.31 12.54 -49.58
N PHE A 25 -12.44 11.82 -49.67
CA PHE A 25 -12.81 10.74 -48.77
C PHE A 25 -11.70 9.68 -48.66
N LYS A 26 -10.90 9.73 -47.59
CA LYS A 26 -10.17 8.56 -47.07
C LYS A 26 -10.85 8.11 -45.79
N ARG A 27 -11.63 7.04 -45.91
CA ARG A 27 -12.26 6.31 -44.81
C ARG A 27 -11.16 5.77 -43.89
N LYS A 28 -10.86 6.50 -42.81
CA LYS A 28 -9.95 6.06 -41.74
C LYS A 28 -10.68 4.96 -40.98
N LYS A 29 -10.28 3.69 -41.17
CA LYS A 29 -10.69 2.57 -40.30
C LYS A 29 -10.37 2.99 -38.86
N SER A 30 -11.39 3.08 -38.02
CA SER A 30 -11.20 3.23 -36.58
C SER A 30 -10.36 2.05 -36.10
N LYS A 31 -9.14 2.33 -35.59
CA LYS A 31 -8.44 1.36 -34.75
C LYS A 31 -9.38 1.03 -33.60
N LYS A 32 -9.90 -0.19 -33.58
CA LYS A 32 -10.46 -0.81 -32.39
C LYS A 32 -9.38 -0.61 -31.31
N LYS A 33 -9.68 0.13 -30.25
CA LYS A 33 -8.87 0.07 -29.03
C LYS A 33 -8.93 -1.39 -28.60
N GLU A 34 -7.85 -2.14 -28.80
CA GLU A 34 -7.61 -3.34 -28.01
C GLU A 34 -7.68 -2.88 -26.56
N VAL A 35 -8.73 -3.33 -25.88
CA VAL A 35 -8.74 -3.34 -24.43
C VAL A 35 -7.67 -4.36 -24.08
N VAL A 36 -6.45 -3.87 -23.84
CA VAL A 36 -5.43 -4.67 -23.17
C VAL A 36 -6.05 -4.97 -21.81
N GLU A 37 -6.54 -6.19 -21.67
CA GLU A 37 -7.03 -6.71 -20.40
C GLU A 37 -5.86 -6.58 -19.43
N LYS A 38 -5.96 -5.63 -18.48
CA LYS A 38 -4.93 -5.45 -17.46
C LYS A 38 -4.77 -6.80 -16.77
N GLU A 39 -3.55 -7.35 -16.82
CA GLU A 39 -3.24 -8.57 -16.12
C GLU A 39 -3.61 -8.39 -14.64
N LYS A 40 -4.45 -9.28 -14.12
CA LYS A 40 -4.94 -9.19 -12.74
C LYS A 40 -3.77 -9.26 -11.77
N THR A 41 -3.68 -8.29 -10.88
CA THR A 41 -2.62 -8.24 -9.86
C THR A 41 -2.80 -9.40 -8.87
N PRO A 42 -1.76 -9.74 -8.07
CA PRO A 42 -1.92 -10.68 -6.96
C PRO A 42 -3.06 -10.29 -6.00
N TYR A 43 -3.26 -8.99 -5.77
CA TYR A 43 -4.37 -8.46 -4.97
C TYR A 43 -5.72 -8.73 -5.61
N ASP A 44 -5.89 -8.44 -6.91
CA ASP A 44 -7.13 -8.70 -7.64
C ASP A 44 -7.47 -10.20 -7.63
N LYS A 45 -6.44 -11.07 -7.66
CA LYS A 45 -6.58 -12.54 -7.59
C LYS A 45 -7.06 -13.02 -6.22
N LEU A 46 -6.64 -12.39 -5.13
CA LEU A 46 -7.08 -12.74 -3.76
C LEU A 46 -8.57 -12.45 -3.53
N PHE A 47 -9.09 -11.39 -4.16
CA PHE A 47 -10.44 -10.88 -3.94
C PHE A 47 -11.34 -10.97 -5.18
N LEU A 48 -11.17 -12.03 -5.99
CA LEU A 48 -11.96 -12.27 -7.20
C LEU A 48 -13.44 -12.54 -6.93
N SER A 49 -13.72 -13.26 -5.85
CA SER A 49 -15.08 -13.56 -5.39
C SER A 49 -15.55 -12.46 -4.46
N ASP A 50 -16.86 -12.24 -4.43
CA ASP A 50 -17.48 -11.37 -3.44
C ASP A 50 -17.08 -11.80 -2.02
N HIS A 51 -16.76 -10.81 -1.17
CA HIS A 51 -16.19 -11.03 0.16
C HIS A 51 -16.63 -9.95 1.12
N SER A 52 -16.69 -10.27 2.42
CA SER A 52 -17.02 -9.27 3.42
C SER A 52 -15.80 -8.39 3.69
N LYS A 53 -16.03 -7.08 3.76
CA LYS A 53 -15.00 -6.07 4.04
C LYS A 53 -15.45 -5.20 5.20
N ALA A 54 -14.56 -4.98 6.16
CA ALA A 54 -14.72 -3.97 7.21
C ALA A 54 -13.58 -2.97 7.10
N GLU A 55 -13.92 -1.69 6.92
CA GLU A 55 -12.96 -0.60 6.81
C GLU A 55 -12.74 0.04 8.18
N GLY A 56 -11.47 0.30 8.51
CA GLY A 56 -11.05 0.87 9.78
C GLY A 56 -9.60 1.35 9.69
N PHE A 57 -8.89 1.38 10.82
CA PHE A 57 -7.46 1.71 10.81
C PHE A 57 -6.63 0.66 10.07
N ILE A 58 -7.04 -0.61 10.17
CA ILE A 58 -6.64 -1.72 9.29
C ILE A 58 -7.93 -2.17 8.60
N THR A 59 -7.85 -2.42 7.30
CA THR A 59 -8.97 -3.00 6.57
C THR A 59 -8.95 -4.50 6.74
N VAL A 60 -10.10 -5.08 7.09
CA VAL A 60 -10.26 -6.53 7.27
C VAL A 60 -11.10 -7.10 6.13
N HIS A 61 -10.58 -8.15 5.50
CA HIS A 61 -11.27 -8.89 4.46
C HIS A 61 -11.54 -10.31 4.92
N LYS A 62 -12.79 -10.78 4.79
CA LYS A 62 -13.15 -12.17 5.01
C LYS A 62 -13.54 -12.83 3.69
N VAL A 63 -12.69 -13.74 3.20
CA VAL A 63 -12.92 -14.52 1.98
C VAL A 63 -13.18 -15.97 2.39
N LYS A 64 -14.44 -16.40 2.36
CA LYS A 64 -14.87 -17.69 2.92
C LYS A 64 -14.49 -17.76 4.41
N GLU A 65 -13.65 -18.73 4.79
CA GLU A 65 -13.16 -18.91 6.17
C GLU A 65 -11.82 -18.21 6.43
N LYS A 66 -11.22 -17.57 5.43
CA LYS A 66 -9.93 -16.89 5.58
C LYS A 66 -10.10 -15.42 5.90
N ILE A 67 -9.31 -14.93 6.85
CA ILE A 67 -9.28 -13.53 7.25
C ILE A 67 -7.95 -12.92 6.83
N TYR A 68 -8.02 -11.81 6.10
CA TYR A 68 -6.87 -11.04 5.64
C TYR A 68 -6.91 -9.64 6.22
N PHE A 69 -5.76 -9.16 6.67
CA PHE A 69 -5.56 -7.76 7.03
C PHE A 69 -4.88 -7.05 5.87
N GLU A 70 -5.44 -5.92 5.47
CA GLU A 70 -4.79 -4.93 4.61
C GLU A 70 -4.29 -3.78 5.52
N LEU A 71 -2.99 -3.78 5.77
CA LEU A 71 -2.29 -2.84 6.63
C LEU A 71 -1.64 -1.73 5.79
N PRO A 72 -2.05 -0.45 5.95
CA PRO A 72 -1.37 0.68 5.34
C PRO A 72 0.12 0.71 5.73
N LEU A 73 0.99 0.96 4.75
CA LEU A 73 2.43 1.07 4.97
C LEU A 73 2.80 2.18 5.97
N SER A 74 1.96 3.22 6.06
CA SER A 74 2.10 4.32 7.04
C SER A 74 1.94 3.87 8.50
N LEU A 75 1.33 2.70 8.74
CA LEU A 75 1.18 2.11 10.06
C LEU A 75 2.30 1.12 10.41
N LEU A 76 3.18 0.78 9.45
CA LEU A 76 4.38 -0.01 9.77
C LEU A 76 5.29 0.78 10.69
N ARG A 77 5.85 0.08 11.68
CA ARG A 77 6.69 0.59 12.78
C ARG A 77 6.00 1.62 13.68
N ARG A 78 4.69 1.86 13.50
CA ARG A 78 3.91 2.67 14.42
C ARG A 78 3.67 1.88 15.69
N GLU A 79 4.00 2.50 16.82
CA GLU A 79 3.76 1.95 18.14
C GLU A 79 2.26 2.01 18.48
N MET A 80 1.73 0.90 19.00
CA MET A 80 0.31 0.68 19.28
C MET A 80 0.17 0.03 20.64
N LEU A 81 -0.93 0.31 21.34
CA LEU A 81 -1.24 -0.29 22.63
C LEU A 81 -2.55 -1.09 22.53
N LEU A 82 -2.49 -2.38 22.76
CA LEU A 82 -3.66 -3.25 22.86
C LEU A 82 -3.98 -3.49 24.33
N GLY A 83 -5.13 -3.03 24.79
CA GLY A 83 -5.60 -3.28 26.15
C GLY A 83 -7.11 -3.40 26.19
N SER A 84 -7.60 -4.18 27.16
CA SER A 84 -9.01 -4.25 27.50
C SER A 84 -9.29 -3.40 28.73
N THR A 85 -10.54 -3.00 28.93
CA THR A 85 -10.96 -2.26 30.12
C THR A 85 -12.33 -2.77 30.52
N VAL A 86 -12.52 -3.00 31.82
CA VAL A 86 -13.80 -3.48 32.36
C VAL A 86 -14.83 -2.36 32.23
N THR A 87 -15.85 -2.57 31.40
CA THR A 87 -16.92 -1.58 31.17
C THR A 87 -18.06 -1.73 32.17
N GLU A 88 -18.35 -2.95 32.62
CA GLU A 88 -19.43 -3.28 33.52
C GLU A 88 -19.13 -4.57 34.29
N ILE A 89 -19.80 -4.75 35.44
CA ILE A 89 -19.67 -5.93 36.31
C ILE A 89 -21.04 -6.28 36.91
N SER A 90 -21.29 -7.56 37.13
CA SER A 90 -22.50 -8.06 37.82
C SER A 90 -22.31 -8.16 39.34
N ASP A 91 -21.07 -8.36 39.80
CA ASP A 91 -20.67 -8.39 41.20
C ASP A 91 -19.43 -7.49 41.38
N ASN A 92 -19.51 -6.58 42.35
CA ASN A 92 -18.44 -5.66 42.71
C ASN A 92 -17.17 -6.35 43.21
N LYS A 93 -17.21 -7.66 43.49
CA LYS A 93 -16.04 -8.46 43.85
C LYS A 93 -15.20 -8.91 42.66
N ASN A 94 -15.74 -8.89 41.43
CA ASN A 94 -15.07 -9.48 40.27
C ASN A 94 -13.98 -8.58 39.67
N ALA A 95 -14.24 -7.27 39.61
CA ALA A 95 -13.29 -6.29 39.12
C ALA A 95 -13.75 -4.88 39.51
N ILE A 96 -12.86 -3.91 39.34
CA ILE A 96 -13.21 -2.49 39.42
C ILE A 96 -13.55 -2.02 38.00
N ILE A 97 -14.69 -1.35 37.82
CA ILE A 97 -15.06 -0.74 36.53
C ILE A 97 -13.98 0.28 36.12
N GLY A 98 -13.56 0.25 34.86
CA GLY A 98 -12.47 1.07 34.34
C GLY A 98 -11.07 0.50 34.58
N SER A 99 -10.94 -0.60 35.33
CA SER A 99 -9.66 -1.29 35.49
C SER A 99 -9.26 -2.07 34.23
N LYS A 100 -7.95 -2.31 34.09
CA LYS A 100 -7.37 -3.16 33.05
C LYS A 100 -7.11 -4.54 33.68
N PRO A 101 -7.82 -5.59 33.27
CA PRO A 101 -7.67 -6.91 33.89
C PRO A 101 -6.35 -7.59 33.53
N THR A 102 -5.73 -7.18 32.42
CA THR A 102 -4.43 -7.67 31.95
C THR A 102 -3.52 -6.49 31.61
N GLU A 103 -2.21 -6.72 31.69
CA GLU A 103 -1.22 -5.75 31.23
C GLU A 103 -1.43 -5.46 29.73
N PRO A 104 -1.56 -4.18 29.32
CA PRO A 104 -1.65 -3.83 27.91
C PRO A 104 -0.42 -4.26 27.14
N ILE A 105 -0.63 -4.77 25.93
CA ILE A 105 0.45 -5.16 25.04
C ILE A 105 0.86 -3.92 24.24
N HIS A 106 2.08 -3.45 24.48
CA HIS A 106 2.73 -2.45 23.63
C HIS A 106 3.34 -3.16 22.41
N PHE A 107 2.83 -2.89 21.22
CA PHE A 107 3.21 -3.63 20.01
C PHE A 107 3.38 -2.75 18.78
N ARG A 108 4.00 -3.31 17.75
CA ARG A 108 4.03 -2.74 16.40
C ARG A 108 4.06 -3.83 15.34
N PHE A 109 3.52 -3.50 14.17
CA PHE A 109 3.78 -4.26 12.96
C PHE A 109 5.05 -3.74 12.29
N HIS A 110 5.95 -4.60 11.87
CA HIS A 110 7.11 -4.20 11.06
C HIS A 110 7.41 -5.25 9.99
N LYS A 111 8.15 -4.85 8.96
CA LYS A 111 8.58 -5.78 7.91
C LYS A 111 9.95 -6.33 8.25
N LEU A 112 10.08 -7.64 8.24
CA LEU A 112 11.36 -8.35 8.34
C LEU A 112 11.44 -9.34 7.18
N ASN A 113 12.41 -9.14 6.29
CA ASN A 113 12.53 -9.88 5.03
C ASN A 113 11.22 -9.81 4.22
N ASN A 114 10.63 -10.96 3.88
CA ASN A 114 9.37 -11.08 3.13
C ASN A 114 8.14 -11.34 4.02
N LYS A 115 8.23 -11.04 5.33
CA LYS A 115 7.15 -11.22 6.29
C LYS A 115 6.75 -9.92 6.97
N VAL A 116 5.49 -9.86 7.39
CA VAL A 116 5.01 -8.85 8.35
C VAL A 116 5.08 -9.49 9.74
N CYS A 117 5.80 -8.85 10.64
CA CYS A 117 5.97 -9.32 12.02
C CYS A 117 5.14 -8.44 12.96
N LEU A 118 4.31 -9.08 13.78
CA LEU A 118 3.72 -8.50 14.97
C LEU A 118 4.71 -8.66 16.12
N SER A 119 5.13 -7.55 16.71
CA SER A 119 6.17 -7.55 17.74
C SER A 119 5.75 -6.78 18.98
N ALA A 120 6.06 -7.34 20.15
CA ALA A 120 5.96 -6.64 21.42
C ALA A 120 7.20 -5.77 21.64
N ILE A 121 6.97 -4.49 21.94
CA ILE A 121 8.03 -3.50 22.14
C ILE A 121 8.57 -3.63 23.56
N GLN A 122 9.89 -3.72 23.68
CA GLN A 122 10.57 -3.73 24.97
C GLN A 122 10.84 -2.31 25.44
N THR A 123 10.30 -1.95 26.60
CA THR A 123 10.45 -0.60 27.19
C THR A 123 11.13 -0.61 28.56
N ASP A 124 11.66 -1.75 29.00
CA ASP A 124 12.20 -1.92 30.35
C ASP A 124 13.50 -1.14 30.56
N ASN A 125 14.35 -1.07 29.53
CA ASN A 125 15.59 -0.32 29.57
C ASN A 125 15.41 1.01 28.85
N VAL A 126 15.31 2.10 29.60
CA VAL A 126 15.27 3.48 29.08
C VAL A 126 16.32 4.32 29.78
N SER A 127 16.90 5.28 29.05
CA SER A 127 17.81 6.27 29.60
C SER A 127 17.37 7.67 29.17
N ASN A 128 17.41 8.61 30.12
CA ASN A 128 17.22 10.04 29.86
C ASN A 128 18.54 10.75 29.53
N ASP A 129 19.64 10.01 29.50
CA ASP A 129 20.95 10.53 29.11
C ASP A 129 20.96 10.87 27.61
N LYS A 130 21.72 11.91 27.27
CA LYS A 130 21.94 12.34 25.88
C LYS A 130 23.15 11.67 25.25
N ASP A 131 23.85 10.79 25.95
CA ASP A 131 24.94 9.98 25.39
C ASP A 131 24.42 9.04 24.29
N GLU A 132 24.81 9.33 23.05
CA GLU A 132 24.45 8.56 21.86
C GLU A 132 24.93 7.10 21.92
N ARG A 133 26.07 6.83 22.57
CA ARG A 133 26.60 5.45 22.70
C ARG A 133 25.73 4.62 23.62
N LEU A 134 25.30 5.22 24.74
CA LEU A 134 24.39 4.57 25.67
C LEU A 134 23.03 4.32 25.00
N LYS A 135 22.52 5.30 24.25
CA LYS A 135 21.26 5.15 23.50
C LYS A 135 21.34 4.00 22.49
N ALA A 136 22.41 3.93 21.69
CA ALA A 136 22.60 2.85 20.73
C ALA A 136 22.71 1.46 21.41
N ALA A 137 23.41 1.38 22.55
CA ALA A 137 23.51 0.13 23.32
C ALA A 137 22.15 -0.34 23.85
N ILE A 138 21.31 0.59 24.32
CA ILE A 138 19.94 0.30 24.78
C ILE A 138 19.06 -0.15 23.60
N GLU A 139 19.12 0.54 22.46
CA GLU A 139 18.38 0.15 21.25
C GLU A 139 18.77 -1.25 20.75
N MET A 140 20.06 -1.60 20.82
CA MET A 140 20.54 -2.95 20.49
C MET A 140 20.11 -4.02 21.51
N SER A 141 19.94 -3.64 22.78
CA SER A 141 19.50 -4.56 23.83
C SER A 141 17.99 -4.77 23.81
N ASN A 142 17.22 -3.78 23.36
CA ASN A 142 15.75 -3.81 23.32
C ASN A 142 15.23 -4.28 21.94
N ILE A 143 15.75 -5.38 21.42
CA ILE A 143 15.17 -6.01 20.23
C ILE A 143 13.76 -6.49 20.56
N ASP A 144 12.79 -6.11 19.74
CA ASP A 144 11.40 -6.48 19.96
C ASP A 144 11.19 -8.00 19.89
N ALA A 145 10.38 -8.53 20.80
CA ALA A 145 9.96 -9.93 20.74
C ALA A 145 8.93 -10.10 19.60
N ILE A 146 9.25 -10.92 18.60
CA ILE A 146 8.29 -11.28 17.54
C ILE A 146 7.25 -12.21 18.13
N LEU A 147 6.00 -11.74 18.25
CA LEU A 147 4.87 -12.53 18.71
C LEU A 147 4.35 -13.44 17.60
N GLN A 148 4.29 -12.93 16.37
CA GLN A 148 3.85 -13.69 15.20
C GLN A 148 4.44 -13.11 13.91
N ALA A 149 4.70 -13.97 12.93
CA ALA A 149 5.15 -13.57 11.60
C ALA A 149 4.20 -14.10 10.51
N PHE A 150 3.78 -13.21 9.62
CA PHE A 150 2.81 -13.47 8.56
C PHE A 150 3.46 -13.38 7.19
N ASP A 151 3.12 -14.31 6.30
CA ASP A 151 3.51 -14.22 4.91
C ASP A 151 2.72 -13.14 4.18
N ILE A 152 3.42 -12.35 3.37
CA ILE A 152 2.80 -11.32 2.54
C ILE A 152 2.06 -12.00 1.39
N ALA A 153 0.74 -11.86 1.35
CA ALA A 153 -0.09 -12.40 0.29
C ALA A 153 -0.06 -11.50 -0.96
N ALA A 154 -0.15 -10.18 -0.78
CA ALA A 154 -0.05 -9.20 -1.85
C ALA A 154 0.25 -7.80 -1.32
N TYR A 155 0.62 -6.88 -2.21
CA TYR A 155 0.43 -5.45 -2.02
C TYR A 155 -0.86 -5.04 -2.72
N ASN A 156 -1.56 -4.04 -2.21
CA ASN A 156 -2.72 -3.50 -2.90
C ASN A 156 -2.33 -2.81 -4.23
N ASN A 157 -3.34 -2.51 -5.05
CA ASN A 157 -3.11 -2.06 -6.44
C ASN A 157 -2.32 -0.75 -6.57
N ASP A 158 -2.33 0.11 -5.55
CA ASP A 158 -1.55 1.34 -5.50
C ASP A 158 -0.25 1.21 -4.68
N SER A 159 0.04 0.00 -4.16
CA SER A 159 1.20 -0.32 -3.33
C SER A 159 1.31 0.49 -2.04
N THR A 160 0.20 1.01 -1.52
CA THR A 160 0.15 1.77 -0.26
C THR A 160 -0.10 0.90 0.97
N ALA A 161 -0.51 -0.36 0.79
CA ALA A 161 -0.80 -1.30 1.86
C ALA A 161 -0.30 -2.72 1.56
N ILE A 162 -0.08 -3.49 2.63
CA ILE A 162 0.30 -4.91 2.57
C ILE A 162 -0.87 -5.76 3.03
N VAL A 163 -1.18 -6.80 2.26
CA VAL A 163 -2.19 -7.80 2.59
C VAL A 163 -1.51 -9.08 3.09
N PHE A 164 -1.94 -9.57 4.25
CA PHE A 164 -1.47 -10.84 4.82
C PHE A 164 -2.61 -11.57 5.51
N GLU A 165 -2.54 -12.91 5.52
CA GLU A 165 -3.55 -13.78 6.15
C GLU A 165 -3.30 -13.87 7.66
N VAL A 166 -4.35 -13.79 8.47
CA VAL A 166 -4.29 -13.82 9.94
C VAL A 166 -5.21 -14.87 10.56
N THR A 167 -5.78 -15.77 9.75
CA THR A 167 -6.80 -16.75 10.17
C THR A 167 -6.36 -17.55 11.41
N ASP A 168 -5.15 -18.11 11.41
CA ASP A 168 -4.65 -18.97 12.51
C ASP A 168 -4.26 -18.20 13.78
N PHE A 169 -4.23 -16.86 13.71
CA PHE A 169 -3.87 -16.00 14.83
C PHE A 169 -5.10 -15.54 15.64
N LEU A 170 -6.29 -15.57 15.05
CA LEU A 170 -7.56 -15.17 15.66
C LEU A 170 -8.22 -16.34 16.39
#